data_AF-A0AA40E9Z5-F1
#
_entry.id   AF-A0AA40E9Z5-F1
#
_cell.length_a   1.000
_cell.length_b   1.000
_cell.length_c   1.000
_cell.angle_alpha   90.00
_cell.angle_beta   90.00
_cell.angle_gamma   90.00
#
_symmetry.space_group_name_H-M   'P 1'
#
loop_
_entity.id
_entity.type
_entity.pdbx_description
1 polymer ?
#
loop_
_entity_poly.entity_id
_entity_poly.type
_entity_poly.pdbx_seq_one_letter_code
_entity_poly.pdbx_strand_id
1 'polypeptide(L)' 'LPTNIVLKKQKEEWGDEFDTEKATYEKLKCLQGLVIPICYGQARPRGLVCGKAQECRPTGTRCPAVLRPGARCSC' A
#
# COMPACT_ATOMS: atom_id res chain seq x y z
N LEU A 1 1.70 -2.66 14.75
CA LEU A 1 2.43 -2.34 13.50
C LEU A 1 3.58 -3.33 13.35
N PRO A 2 3.98 -3.72 12.13
CA PRO A 2 5.13 -4.61 11.94
C PRO A 2 6.44 -3.95 12.41
N THR A 3 7.47 -4.77 12.65
CA THR A 3 8.78 -4.31 13.15
C THR A 3 9.49 -3.36 12.17
N ASN A 4 9.29 -3.56 10.86
CA ASN A 4 9.86 -2.72 9.81
C ASN A 4 8.76 -1.91 9.12
N ILE A 5 8.77 -0.60 9.34
CA ILE A 5 7.87 0.37 8.71
C ILE A 5 8.67 1.50 8.06
N VAL A 6 8.06 2.11 7.05
CA VAL A 6 8.53 3.32 6.41
C VAL A 6 7.58 4.44 6.79
N LEU A 7 8.10 5.49 7.41
CA LEU A 7 7.37 6.73 7.65
C LEU A 7 7.66 7.70 6.51
N LYS A 8 6.65 7.97 5.68
CA LYS A 8 6.72 9.03 4.68
C LYS A 8 6.25 10.33 5.32
N LYS A 9 7.15 11.30 5.46
CA LYS A 9 6.81 12.64 5.96
C LYS A 9 6.28 13.49 4.80
N GLN A 10 5.15 14.17 5.01
CA GLN A 10 4.64 15.16 4.07
C GLN A 10 5.62 16.35 3.98
N LYS A 11 5.88 16.83 2.75
CA LYS A 11 6.57 18.11 2.53
C LYS A 11 5.59 19.25 2.72
N GLU A 12 6.03 20.38 3.26
CA GLU A 12 5.16 21.51 3.67
C GLU A 12 4.31 22.06 2.52
N GLU A 13 4.84 22.06 1.29
CA GLU A 13 4.15 22.56 0.10
C GLU A 13 3.36 21.49 -0.68
N TRP A 14 3.38 20.23 -0.24
CA TRP A 14 2.80 19.08 -0.97
C TRP A 14 1.53 18.57 -0.29
N GLY A 15 0.62 19.51 -0.01
CA GLY A 15 -0.72 19.28 0.55
C GLY A 15 -1.47 18.21 -0.23
N ASP A 16 -1.69 18.51 -1.49
CA ASP A 16 -2.59 17.80 -2.39
C ASP A 16 -2.01 16.45 -2.81
N GLU A 17 -0.69 16.35 -2.96
CA GLU A 17 0.00 15.09 -3.27
C GLU A 17 -0.14 14.08 -2.13
N PHE A 18 -0.11 14.54 -0.87
CA PHE A 18 -0.27 13.65 0.28
C PHE A 18 -1.68 13.06 0.34
N ASP A 19 -2.70 13.90 0.11
CA ASP A 19 -4.09 13.44 0.06
C ASP A 19 -4.34 12.53 -1.15
N THR A 20 -3.70 12.83 -2.29
CA THR A 20 -3.72 11.98 -3.48
C THR A 20 -3.07 10.63 -3.24
N GLU A 21 -1.91 10.57 -2.58
CA GLU A 21 -1.24 9.32 -2.22
C GLU A 21 -2.13 8.48 -1.28
N LYS A 22 -2.73 9.11 -0.26
CA LYS A 22 -3.66 8.45 0.66
C LYS A 22 -4.88 7.87 -0.06
N ALA A 23 -5.52 8.65 -0.93
CA ALA A 23 -6.66 8.19 -1.72
C ALA A 23 -6.27 7.06 -2.69
N THR A 24 -5.05 7.09 -3.23
CA THR A 24 -4.54 6.03 -4.11
C THR A 24 -4.39 4.72 -3.36
N TYR A 25 -3.84 4.73 -2.13
CA TYR A 25 -3.76 3.52 -1.32
C TYR A 25 -5.14 2.94 -1.02
N GLU A 26 -6.15 3.77 -0.71
CA GLU A 26 -7.52 3.27 -0.48
C GLU A 26 -8.12 2.63 -1.75
N LYS A 27 -7.93 3.25 -2.92
CA LYS A 27 -8.37 2.70 -4.20
C LYS A 27 -7.68 1.39 -4.56
N LEU A 28 -6.42 1.22 -4.15
CA LEU A 28 -5.60 0.04 -4.44
C LEU A 28 -5.49 -0.93 -3.27
N LYS A 29 -6.43 -0.90 -2.32
CA LYS A 29 -6.42 -1.72 -1.10
C LYS A 29 -6.20 -3.21 -1.35
N CYS A 30 -6.78 -3.75 -2.42
CA CYS A 30 -6.63 -5.15 -2.81
C CYS A 30 -5.23 -5.54 -3.33
N LEU A 31 -4.42 -4.56 -3.74
CA LEU A 31 -3.06 -4.77 -4.25
C LEU A 31 -1.98 -4.57 -3.17
N GLN A 32 -2.36 -3.99 -2.03
CA GLN A 32 -1.46 -3.75 -0.91
C GLN A 32 -0.95 -5.06 -0.30
N GLY A 33 0.35 -5.09 0.01
CA GLY A 33 1.03 -6.28 0.51
C GLY A 33 1.41 -7.29 -0.55
N LEU A 34 0.84 -7.20 -1.76
CA LEU A 34 1.18 -8.07 -2.90
C LEU A 34 2.19 -7.40 -3.82
N VAL A 35 1.80 -6.26 -4.42
CA VAL A 35 2.62 -5.54 -5.41
C VAL A 35 2.94 -4.12 -4.99
N ILE A 36 2.17 -3.55 -4.06
CA ILE A 36 2.45 -2.23 -3.47
C ILE A 36 2.54 -2.32 -1.94
N PRO A 37 3.26 -1.38 -1.30
CA PRO A 37 3.33 -1.26 0.16
C PRO A 37 1.95 -1.29 0.84
N ILE A 38 1.90 -1.86 2.05
CA ILE A 38 0.70 -1.76 2.90
C ILE A 38 0.70 -0.39 3.56
N CYS A 39 -0.31 0.44 3.34
CA CYS A 39 -0.54 1.69 4.04
C CYS A 39 -1.36 1.43 5.31
N TYR A 40 -0.75 1.63 6.47
CA TYR A 40 -1.40 1.49 7.78
C TYR A 40 -2.15 2.76 8.22
N GLY A 41 -2.10 3.82 7.40
CA GLY A 41 -2.77 5.09 7.66
C GLY A 41 -1.81 6.22 8.03
N GLN A 42 -2.37 7.26 8.65
CA GLN A 42 -1.69 8.54 8.88
C GLN A 42 -1.15 8.64 10.31
N ALA A 43 0.11 9.06 10.44
CA ALA A 43 0.71 9.54 11.68
C ALA A 43 0.67 11.08 11.75
N ARG A 44 0.44 11.64 12.94
CA ARG A 44 0.44 13.10 13.15
C ARG A 44 1.86 13.65 13.35
N PRO A 45 2.16 14.90 12.93
CA PRO A 45 1.23 15.87 12.35
C PRO A 45 0.85 15.59 10.89
N ARG A 46 1.74 15.02 10.07
CA ARG A 46 1.51 14.81 8.63
C ARG A 46 2.44 13.73 8.04
N GLY A 47 2.19 12.46 8.35
CA GLY A 47 2.97 11.35 7.78
C GLY A 47 2.13 10.13 7.44
N LEU A 48 2.57 9.31 6.49
CA LEU A 48 1.96 8.01 6.17
C LEU A 48 2.86 6.89 6.67
N VAL A 49 2.26 5.91 7.33
CA VAL A 49 2.94 4.72 7.84
C VAL A 49 2.72 3.58 6.86
N CYS A 50 3.79 3.10 6.23
CA CYS A 50 3.72 2.02 5.26
C CYS A 50 4.60 0.82 5.65
N GLY A 51 4.15 -0.39 5.34
CA GLY A 51 4.94 -1.62 5.39
C GLY A 51 5.49 -1.98 4.03
N LYS A 52 6.48 -2.88 3.99
CA LYS A 52 6.97 -3.45 2.73
C LYS A 52 5.88 -4.32 2.10
N ALA A 53 5.84 -4.35 0.76
CA ALA A 53 5.13 -5.40 0.05
C ALA A 53 5.82 -6.75 0.33
N GLN A 54 5.09 -7.86 0.24
CA GLN A 54 5.68 -9.19 0.31
C GLN A 54 6.65 -9.35 -0.86
N GLU A 55 7.89 -9.73 -0.56
CA GLU A 55 8.80 -10.15 -1.61
C GLU A 55 8.23 -11.41 -2.24
N CYS A 56 7.95 -11.38 -3.54
CA CYS A 56 7.54 -12.54 -4.31
C CYS A 56 8.66 -13.60 -4.23
N ARG A 57 8.68 -14.42 -3.19
CA ARG A 57 9.56 -15.59 -3.13
C ARG A 57 9.09 -16.55 -4.22
N PRO A 58 9.97 -17.05 -5.10
CA PRO A 58 9.63 -18.10 -6.04
C PRO A 58 9.51 -19.43 -5.28
N THR A 59 8.54 -19.54 -4.38
CA THR A 59 8.03 -20.83 -3.91
C THR A 59 6.94 -21.20 -4.90
N GLY A 60 7.08 -22.33 -5.60
CA GLY A 60 6.20 -22.82 -6.68
C GLY A 60 4.70 -22.97 -6.36
N THR A 61 4.22 -22.42 -5.25
CA THR A 61 2.82 -22.12 -4.98
C THR A 61 2.38 -20.92 -5.81
N ARG A 62 1.45 -21.16 -6.74
CA ARG A 62 0.74 -20.12 -7.51
C ARG A 62 0.35 -18.95 -6.60
N CYS A 63 0.64 -17.72 -7.07
CA CYS A 63 0.02 -16.52 -6.54
C CYS A 63 -1.49 -16.77 -6.33
N PRO A 64 -2.07 -16.40 -5.18
CA PRO A 64 -3.50 -16.52 -4.97
C PRO A 64 -4.20 -15.54 -5.92
N ALA A 65 -4.54 -16.00 -7.12
CA ALA A 65 -5.62 -15.55 -7.99
C ALA A 65 -5.85 -14.03 -8.27
N VAL A 66 -4.97 -13.08 -7.95
CA VAL A 66 -5.27 -11.64 -8.15
C VAL A 66 -4.97 -11.11 -9.57
N LEU A 67 -4.35 -11.90 -10.46
CA LEU A 67 -4.02 -11.43 -11.82
C LEU A 67 -4.77 -12.19 -12.94
N ARG A 68 -6.02 -12.61 -12.71
CA ARG A 68 -6.88 -13.03 -13.83
C ARG A 68 -7.61 -11.81 -14.42
N PRO A 69 -7.52 -11.56 -15.73
CA PRO A 69 -8.36 -10.56 -16.39
C PRO A 69 -9.83 -10.93 -16.13
N GLY A 70 -10.56 -10.09 -15.39
CA GLY A 70 -11.98 -10.30 -15.06
C GLY A 70 -12.30 -10.67 -13.60
N ALA A 71 -11.32 -10.79 -12.71
CA ALA A 71 -11.62 -10.88 -11.27
C ALA A 71 -12.07 -9.49 -10.76
N ARG A 72 -13.38 -9.32 -10.54
CA ARG A 72 -13.90 -8.12 -9.88
C ARG A 72 -13.41 -8.12 -8.43
N CYS A 73 -12.63 -7.11 -8.07
CA CYS A 73 -12.42 -6.77 -6.68
C CYS A 73 -13.75 -6.22 -6.14
N SER A 74 -14.38 -6.94 -5.24
CA SER A 74 -15.39 -6.37 -4.36
C SER A 74 -14.65 -5.62 -3.25
N CYS A 75 -14.39 -4.33 -3.48
CA CYS A 75 -14.00 -3.39 -2.45
C CYS A 75 -15.24 -2.93 -1.67
#